data_AF-A0A6J7GS28-F1
#
_entry.id   AF-A0A6J7GS28-F1
#
_cell.length_a   1.000
_cell.length_b   1.000
_cell.length_c   1.000
_cell.angle_alpha   90.00
_cell.angle_beta   90.00
_cell.angle_gamma   90.00
#
_symmetry.space_group_name_H-M   'P 1'
#
loop_
_entity.id
_entity.type
_entity.pdbx_description
1 polymer ?
#
loop_
_entity_poly.entity_id
_entity_poly.type
_entity_poly.pdbx_seq_one_letter_code
_entity_poly.pdbx_strand_id
1 'polypeptide(L)'
;MVAIAALKDRLARDQTTVPLPPAVPGVTWAGLAPPQDGWVPVGVASENRLNDVARAGIAEVASISGQGAIIVSRVRTTVWSRAFRLDDHDVAEVVVAGPDVAGISPPAGAAFAAYGLGFLSADNLPVRITRTGRWTRLSTTRGHVLVRA
;
A
#
# COMPACT_ATOMS: atom_id res chain seq x y z
N MET A 1 -8.76 -22.06 -1.08
CA MET A 1 -9.77 -20.99 -1.26
C MET A 1 -10.65 -21.38 -2.44
N VAL A 2 -11.97 -21.46 -2.29
CA VAL A 2 -12.87 -21.94 -3.36
C VAL A 2 -13.23 -20.78 -4.29
N ALA A 3 -13.12 -20.97 -5.60
CA ALA A 3 -13.48 -19.95 -6.59
C ALA A 3 -15.02 -19.79 -6.66
N ILE A 4 -15.55 -18.75 -6.02
CA ILE A 4 -16.99 -18.44 -5.93
C ILE A 4 -17.67 -18.40 -7.32
N ALA A 5 -16.96 -17.96 -8.35
CA ALA A 5 -17.47 -17.95 -9.74
C ALA A 5 -17.81 -19.36 -10.26
N ALA A 6 -16.98 -20.35 -9.92
CA ALA A 6 -17.19 -21.74 -10.30
C ALA A 6 -18.38 -22.38 -9.54
N LEU A 7 -18.70 -21.90 -8.34
CA LEU A 7 -19.89 -22.33 -7.62
C LEU A 7 -21.16 -21.72 -8.24
N LYS A 8 -21.12 -20.43 -8.60
CA LYS A 8 -22.23 -19.73 -9.25
C LYS A 8 -22.63 -20.33 -10.60
N ASP A 9 -21.66 -20.69 -11.45
CA ASP A 9 -21.95 -21.30 -12.77
C ASP A 9 -22.69 -22.65 -12.65
N ARG A 10 -22.41 -23.41 -11.59
CA ARG A 10 -23.04 -24.72 -11.35
C ARG A 10 -24.43 -24.59 -10.75
N LEU A 11 -24.64 -23.63 -9.84
CA LEU A 11 -25.96 -23.29 -9.30
C LEU A 11 -26.92 -22.79 -10.41
N ALA A 12 -26.39 -22.14 -11.45
CA ALA A 12 -27.19 -21.69 -12.59
C ALA A 12 -27.77 -22.84 -13.45
N ARG A 13 -27.30 -24.09 -13.28
CA ARG A 13 -27.76 -25.27 -14.06
C ARG A 13 -28.78 -26.14 -13.32
N ASP A 14 -29.41 -25.61 -12.28
CA ASP A 14 -30.48 -26.26 -11.48
C ASP A 14 -30.12 -27.68 -10.98
N GLN A 15 -28.86 -27.85 -10.57
CA GLN A 15 -28.37 -29.11 -10.02
C GLN A 15 -28.59 -29.17 -8.51
N THR A 16 -29.24 -30.23 -8.02
CA THR A 16 -29.48 -30.45 -6.58
C THR A 16 -28.28 -31.07 -5.86
N THR A 17 -27.29 -31.56 -6.61
CA THR A 17 -26.04 -32.13 -6.06
C THR A 17 -24.85 -31.51 -6.79
N VAL A 18 -24.00 -30.76 -6.09
CA VAL A 18 -22.83 -30.08 -6.67
C VAL A 18 -21.56 -30.60 -5.99
N PRO A 19 -20.63 -31.25 -6.72
CA PRO A 19 -19.38 -31.71 -6.13
C PRO A 19 -18.49 -30.52 -5.73
N LEU A 20 -17.80 -30.66 -4.59
CA LEU A 20 -16.90 -29.62 -4.10
C LEU A 20 -15.73 -29.41 -5.08
N PRO A 21 -15.36 -28.14 -5.39
CA PRO A 21 -14.18 -27.87 -6.20
C PRO A 21 -12.91 -28.41 -5.53
N PRO A 22 -11.90 -28.83 -6.31
CA PRO A 22 -10.64 -29.27 -5.76
C PRO A 22 -10.04 -28.17 -4.87
N ALA A 23 -9.55 -28.56 -3.69
CA ALA A 23 -8.97 -27.63 -2.74
C ALA A 23 -7.73 -26.98 -3.36
N VAL A 24 -7.81 -25.66 -3.60
CA VAL A 24 -6.62 -24.88 -3.95
C VAL A 24 -5.77 -24.75 -2.70
N PRO A 25 -4.50 -25.18 -2.71
CA PRO A 25 -3.58 -25.00 -1.59
C PRO A 25 -3.61 -23.55 -1.11
N GLY A 26 -3.65 -23.34 0.21
CA GLY A 26 -3.51 -22.00 0.76
C GLY A 26 -2.18 -21.40 0.32
N VAL A 27 -2.15 -20.09 0.05
CA VAL A 27 -0.90 -19.39 -0.22
C VAL A 27 -0.04 -19.51 1.04
N THR A 28 1.19 -19.98 0.89
CA THR A 28 2.14 -20.09 2.00
C THR A 28 2.47 -18.68 2.48
N TRP A 29 2.00 -18.29 3.66
CA TRP A 29 2.32 -17.01 4.31
C TRP A 29 3.74 -17.02 4.89
N ALA A 30 4.73 -17.52 4.14
CA ALA A 30 6.13 -17.32 4.45
C ALA A 30 6.48 -15.86 4.11
N GLY A 31 6.06 -14.96 5.00
CA GLY A 31 6.40 -13.54 4.90
C GLY A 31 7.90 -13.37 5.13
N LEU A 32 8.56 -12.67 4.23
CA LEU A 32 9.88 -12.13 4.53
C LEU A 32 9.71 -11.08 5.62
N ALA A 33 10.28 -11.35 6.80
CA ALA A 33 10.23 -10.41 7.91
C ALA A 33 11.04 -9.13 7.56
N PRO A 34 10.55 -7.95 7.96
CA PRO A 34 11.34 -6.73 7.85
C PRO A 34 12.57 -6.81 8.76
N PRO A 35 13.70 -6.17 8.40
CA PRO A 35 14.85 -6.08 9.29
C PRO A 35 14.50 -5.36 10.58
N GLN A 36 15.09 -5.84 11.69
CA GLN A 36 14.85 -5.26 13.02
C GLN A 36 15.71 -4.01 13.25
N ASP A 37 16.87 -3.93 12.60
CA ASP A 37 17.89 -2.90 12.73
C ASP A 37 18.33 -2.34 11.36
N GLY A 38 19.33 -1.46 11.36
CA GLY A 38 19.88 -0.84 10.15
C GLY A 38 18.97 0.18 9.48
N TRP A 39 17.95 0.69 10.18
CA TRP A 39 17.05 1.72 9.67
C TRP A 39 17.72 3.08 9.70
N VAL A 40 17.98 3.63 8.50
CA VAL A 40 18.58 4.95 8.33
C VAL A 40 17.49 5.96 7.94
N PRO A 41 17.44 7.17 8.52
CA PRO A 41 16.49 8.21 8.11
C PRO A 41 16.75 8.64 6.67
N VAL A 42 15.68 8.72 5.88
CA VAL A 42 15.75 9.11 4.46
C VAL A 42 14.88 10.29 4.08
N GLY A 43 14.02 10.74 4.99
CA GLY A 43 13.19 11.92 4.80
C GLY A 43 12.10 12.04 5.84
N VAL A 44 11.35 13.13 5.73
CA VAL A 44 10.15 13.42 6.51
C VAL A 44 9.08 13.89 5.53
N ALA A 45 7.83 13.51 5.77
CA ALA A 45 6.67 14.03 5.06
C ALA A 45 5.61 14.49 6.08
N SER A 46 4.64 15.30 5.66
CA SER A 46 3.50 15.65 6.49
C SER A 46 2.40 14.58 6.41
N GLU A 47 1.61 14.40 7.47
CA GLU A 47 0.42 13.52 7.42
C GLU A 47 -0.58 14.01 6.36
N ASN A 48 -0.73 15.32 6.16
CA ASN A 48 -1.58 15.89 5.11
C ASN A 48 -1.11 15.45 3.72
N ARG A 49 0.19 15.46 3.46
CA ARG A 49 0.73 14.97 2.18
C ARG A 49 0.35 13.52 1.91
N LEU A 50 0.44 12.64 2.91
CA LEU A 50 0.04 11.24 2.77
C LEU A 50 -1.48 11.10 2.57
N ASN A 51 -2.28 11.91 3.28
CA ASN A 51 -3.72 11.98 3.08
C ASN A 51 -4.08 12.36 1.65
N ASP A 52 -3.43 13.38 1.08
CA ASP A 52 -3.66 13.83 -0.28
C ASP A 52 -3.32 12.75 -1.31
N VAL A 53 -2.17 12.09 -1.15
CA VAL A 53 -1.74 10.99 -2.02
C VAL A 53 -2.73 9.82 -1.96
N ALA A 54 -3.18 9.45 -0.76
CA ALA A 54 -4.16 8.39 -0.58
C ALA A 54 -5.50 8.74 -1.25
N ARG A 55 -6.02 9.94 -1.00
CA ARG A 55 -7.29 10.42 -1.57
C ARG A 55 -7.25 10.53 -3.09
N ALA A 56 -6.16 11.05 -3.65
CA ALA A 56 -5.96 11.14 -5.10
C ALA A 56 -6.00 9.75 -5.75
N GLY A 57 -5.30 8.77 -5.17
CA GLY A 57 -5.34 7.40 -5.69
C GLY A 57 -6.71 6.73 -5.51
N ILE A 58 -7.42 7.02 -4.41
CA ILE A 58 -8.79 6.48 -4.18
C ILE A 58 -9.72 7.02 -5.27
N ALA A 59 -9.66 8.32 -5.55
CA ALA A 59 -10.48 8.95 -6.59
C ALA A 59 -10.17 8.35 -7.98
N GLU A 60 -8.90 8.13 -8.30
CA GLU A 60 -8.48 7.52 -9.55
C GLU A 60 -9.02 6.08 -9.70
N VAL A 61 -8.90 5.24 -8.67
CA VAL A 61 -9.46 3.88 -8.67
C VAL A 61 -10.99 3.89 -8.72
N ALA A 62 -11.64 4.83 -8.02
CA ALA A 62 -13.09 4.96 -8.02
C ALA A 62 -13.64 5.32 -9.41
N SER A 63 -12.92 6.11 -10.20
CA SER A 63 -13.33 6.50 -11.56
C SER A 63 -13.56 5.32 -12.53
N ILE A 64 -13.01 4.14 -12.22
CA ILE A 64 -13.07 2.95 -13.07
C ILE A 64 -13.81 1.77 -12.44
N SER A 65 -14.49 1.96 -11.30
CA SER A 65 -15.11 0.88 -10.51
C SER A 65 -16.20 0.07 -11.22
N GLY A 66 -16.65 0.49 -12.40
CA GLY A 66 -17.61 -0.23 -13.26
C GLY A 66 -16.99 -0.94 -14.47
N GLN A 67 -15.69 -0.81 -14.73
CA GLN A 67 -15.08 -1.25 -16.01
C GLN A 67 -14.60 -2.72 -16.03
N GLY A 68 -15.17 -3.59 -15.18
CA GLY A 68 -14.81 -5.01 -15.12
C GLY A 68 -13.55 -5.33 -14.31
N ALA A 69 -13.52 -6.53 -13.71
CA ALA A 69 -12.57 -6.89 -12.65
C ALA A 69 -11.09 -6.84 -13.10
N ILE A 70 -10.78 -7.21 -14.34
CA ILE A 70 -9.40 -7.21 -14.87
C ILE A 70 -8.86 -5.79 -14.98
N ILE A 71 -9.69 -4.86 -15.49
CA ILE A 71 -9.32 -3.45 -15.65
C ILE A 71 -9.10 -2.82 -14.28
N VAL A 72 -10.03 -3.04 -13.33
CA VAL A 72 -9.91 -2.56 -11.95
C VAL A 72 -8.63 -3.06 -11.28
N SER A 73 -8.30 -4.34 -11.45
CA SER A 73 -7.08 -4.92 -10.86
C SER A 73 -5.81 -4.29 -11.43
N ARG A 74 -5.76 -4.05 -12.75
CA ARG A 74 -4.61 -3.39 -13.39
C ARG A 74 -4.45 -1.95 -12.90
N VAL A 75 -5.53 -1.18 -12.89
CA VAL A 75 -5.50 0.22 -12.44
C VAL A 75 -5.06 0.30 -10.98
N ARG A 76 -5.62 -0.52 -10.08
CA ARG A 76 -5.17 -0.56 -8.68
C ARG A 76 -3.67 -0.84 -8.56
N THR A 77 -3.16 -1.78 -9.33
CA THR A 77 -1.72 -2.11 -9.31
C THR A 77 -0.89 -0.90 -9.76
N THR A 78 -1.27 -0.25 -10.85
CA THR A 78 -0.58 0.94 -11.36
C THR A 78 -0.63 2.11 -10.38
N VAL A 79 -1.83 2.47 -9.90
CA VAL A 79 -2.05 3.60 -8.98
C VAL A 79 -1.25 3.42 -7.70
N TRP A 80 -1.30 2.24 -7.10
CA TRP A 80 -0.67 2.00 -5.80
C TRP A 80 0.83 1.75 -5.90
N SER A 81 1.36 1.36 -7.06
CA SER A 81 2.81 1.23 -7.28
C SER A 81 3.49 2.54 -7.65
N ARG A 82 2.73 3.56 -8.07
CA ARG A 82 3.26 4.88 -8.44
C ARG A 82 3.96 5.51 -7.24
N ALA A 83 5.20 5.92 -7.43
CA ALA A 83 5.96 6.64 -6.42
C ALA A 83 5.42 8.08 -6.27
N PHE A 84 5.35 8.59 -5.04
CA PHE A 84 5.01 9.99 -4.77
C PHE A 84 6.21 10.74 -4.21
N ARG A 85 6.31 12.02 -4.57
CA ARG A 85 7.34 12.92 -4.02
C ARG A 85 7.03 13.27 -2.58
N LEU A 86 8.07 13.16 -1.76
CA LEU A 86 8.08 13.51 -0.35
C LEU A 86 8.23 15.02 -0.12
N ASP A 87 8.61 15.76 -1.16
CA ASP A 87 8.84 17.20 -1.10
C ASP A 87 7.59 17.92 -0.61
N ASP A 88 7.67 18.36 0.64
CA ASP A 88 6.79 19.31 1.29
C ASP A 88 7.74 20.35 1.92
N HIS A 89 7.62 21.61 1.53
CA HIS A 89 8.51 22.68 1.99
C HIS A 89 8.26 23.08 3.46
N ASP A 90 7.26 22.47 4.11
CA ASP A 90 6.76 22.80 5.44
C ASP A 90 7.36 21.98 6.59
N VAL A 91 8.20 20.96 6.32
CA VAL A 91 8.90 20.20 7.36
C VAL A 91 10.34 20.67 7.49
N ALA A 92 10.66 21.24 8.67
CA ALA A 92 11.98 21.76 8.99
C ALA A 92 13.09 20.75 8.62
N GLU A 93 14.03 21.25 7.85
CA GLU A 93 15.25 20.63 7.34
C GLU A 93 15.90 19.65 8.34
N VAL A 94 15.58 18.36 8.26
CA VAL A 94 16.41 17.28 8.82
C VAL A 94 17.03 16.55 7.64
N VAL A 95 18.04 17.21 7.08
CA VAL A 95 18.97 16.61 6.12
C VAL A 95 19.97 15.79 6.93
N VAL A 96 19.89 14.47 6.84
CA VAL A 96 21.09 13.63 7.02
C VAL A 96 21.38 13.02 5.65
N ALA A 97 22.01 13.84 4.81
CA ALA A 97 22.46 13.46 3.48
C ALA A 97 23.65 12.48 3.59
N GLY A 98 23.38 11.19 3.41
CA GLY A 98 24.34 10.28 2.81
C GLY A 98 24.20 10.32 1.27
N PRO A 99 25.20 9.92 0.49
CA PRO A 99 25.11 9.93 -0.98
C PRO A 99 23.97 9.06 -1.56
N ASP A 100 23.34 8.17 -0.77
CA ASP A 100 22.26 7.26 -1.17
C ASP A 100 20.82 7.77 -0.90
N VAL A 101 20.63 8.99 -0.37
CA VAL A 101 19.28 9.49 0.01
C VAL A 101 18.56 10.29 -1.07
N ALA A 102 19.25 10.72 -2.12
CA ALA A 102 18.63 11.45 -3.23
C ALA A 102 17.76 10.50 -4.07
N GLY A 103 16.44 10.71 -4.08
CA GLY A 103 15.51 10.01 -4.99
C GLY A 103 14.66 8.88 -4.39
N ILE A 104 14.55 8.77 -3.06
CA ILE A 104 13.70 7.77 -2.44
C ILE A 104 12.25 8.27 -2.40
N SER A 105 11.43 7.76 -3.31
CA SER A 105 9.99 8.04 -3.38
C SER A 105 9.19 6.77 -3.05
N PRO A 106 8.53 6.66 -1.89
CA PRO A 106 7.70 5.52 -1.55
C PRO A 106 6.51 5.37 -2.50
N PRO A 107 5.98 4.14 -2.70
CA PRO A 107 4.77 3.93 -3.49
C PRO A 107 3.55 4.55 -2.79
N ALA A 108 2.59 5.05 -3.58
CA ALA A 108 1.34 5.61 -3.10
C ALA A 108 0.52 4.62 -2.26
N GLY A 109 0.68 3.32 -2.50
CA GLY A 109 0.12 2.27 -1.66
C GLY A 109 0.53 2.35 -0.18
N ALA A 110 1.72 2.88 0.12
CA ALA A 110 2.17 3.10 1.51
C ALA A 110 1.31 4.17 2.20
N ALA A 111 1.02 5.27 1.49
CA ALA A 111 0.15 6.33 1.98
C ALA A 111 -1.31 5.84 2.12
N PHE A 112 -1.80 5.08 1.14
CA PHE A 112 -3.12 4.47 1.20
C PHE A 112 -3.28 3.50 2.38
N ALA A 113 -2.26 2.69 2.68
CA ALA A 113 -2.27 1.81 3.84
C ALA A 113 -2.30 2.62 5.16
N ALA A 114 -1.47 3.66 5.28
CA ALA A 114 -1.47 4.52 6.48
C ALA A 114 -2.84 5.19 6.68
N TYR A 115 -3.45 5.67 5.60
CA TYR A 115 -4.80 6.24 5.59
C TYR A 115 -5.86 5.21 6.02
N GLY A 116 -5.92 4.06 5.34
CA GLY A 116 -6.95 3.04 5.59
C GLY A 116 -6.84 2.38 6.96
N LEU A 117 -5.64 2.35 7.55
CA LEU A 117 -5.41 1.84 8.91
C LEU A 117 -5.61 2.92 9.99
N GLY A 118 -5.89 4.17 9.62
CA GLY A 118 -6.10 5.26 10.58
C GLY A 118 -4.82 5.75 11.27
N PHE A 119 -3.66 5.56 10.64
CA PHE A 119 -2.38 6.01 11.19
C PHE A 119 -2.10 7.51 10.98
N LEU A 120 -2.89 8.18 10.12
CA LEU A 120 -2.78 9.60 9.81
C LEU A 120 -3.79 10.39 10.65
N SER A 121 -3.31 11.39 11.38
CA SER A 121 -4.15 12.27 12.20
C SER A 121 -4.64 13.51 11.45
N ALA A 122 -5.52 14.28 12.10
CA ALA A 122 -5.89 15.63 11.64
C ALA A 122 -4.90 16.70 12.12
N ASP A 123 -3.95 16.35 12.98
CA ASP A 123 -2.99 17.26 13.63
C ASP A 123 -1.78 17.58 12.73
N ASN A 124 -1.76 17.04 11.50
CA ASN A 124 -0.71 17.22 10.49
C ASN A 124 0.71 16.97 11.00
N LEU A 125 0.92 15.87 11.72
CA LEU A 125 2.19 15.57 12.35
C LEU A 125 3.25 15.13 11.32
N PRO A 126 4.55 15.25 11.65
CA PRO A 126 5.62 14.75 10.79
C PRO A 126 5.64 13.21 10.76
N VAL A 127 5.72 12.66 9.56
CA VAL A 127 5.89 11.24 9.27
C VAL A 127 7.35 10.97 8.96
N ARG A 128 8.03 10.21 9.82
CA ARG A 128 9.44 9.85 9.62
C ARG A 128 9.56 8.72 8.61
N ILE A 129 10.45 8.89 7.64
CA ILE A 129 10.71 7.90 6.62
C ILE A 129 12.12 7.36 6.81
N THR A 130 12.21 6.04 6.97
CA THR A 130 13.47 5.32 7.20
C THR A 130 13.61 4.16 6.23
N ARG A 131 14.83 3.74 5.95
CA ARG A 131 15.13 2.67 4.99
C ARG A 131 16.16 1.68 5.53
N THR A 132 16.00 0.42 5.15
CA THR A 132 17.00 -0.65 5.33
C THR A 132 16.95 -1.58 4.12
N GLY A 133 18.00 -1.59 3.30
CA GLY A 133 18.04 -2.32 2.02
C GLY A 133 16.86 -1.95 1.09
N ARG A 134 16.01 -2.94 0.77
CA ARG A 134 14.80 -2.77 -0.07
C ARG A 134 13.55 -2.35 0.70
N TRP A 135 13.64 -2.21 2.02
CA TRP A 135 12.51 -1.86 2.88
C TRP A 135 12.49 -0.37 3.19
N THR A 136 11.31 0.23 3.06
CA THR A 136 11.02 1.60 3.47
C THR A 136 9.94 1.58 4.54
N ARG A 137 10.11 2.37 5.60
CA ARG A 137 9.16 2.47 6.72
C ARG A 137 8.71 3.91 6.86
N LEU A 138 7.39 4.10 6.86
CA LEU A 138 6.70 5.33 7.22
C LEU A 138 6.26 5.18 8.68
N SER A 139 6.68 6.11 9.54
CA SER A 139 6.40 6.07 10.99
C SER A 139 5.60 7.30 11.41
N THR A 140 4.42 7.06 11.98
CA THR A 140 3.57 8.09 12.59
C THR A 140 3.48 7.87 14.10
N THR A 141 2.72 8.71 14.80
CA THR A 141 2.43 8.50 16.23
C THR A 141 1.45 7.36 16.49
N ARG A 142 0.67 6.96 15.48
CA ARG A 142 -0.39 5.95 15.58
C ARG A 142 0.00 4.59 15.01
N GLY A 143 1.10 4.50 14.27
CA GLY A 143 1.58 3.24 13.73
C GLY A 143 2.68 3.38 12.68
N HIS A 144 2.99 2.25 12.04
CA HIS A 144 4.02 2.15 11.02
C HIS A 144 3.52 1.40 9.79
N VAL A 145 3.87 1.88 8.61
CA VAL A 145 3.69 1.15 7.34
C VAL A 145 5.06 0.80 6.80
N LEU A 146 5.27 -0.48 6.52
CA LEU A 146 6.49 -0.97 5.91
C LEU A 146 6.16 -1.47 4.50
N VAL A 147 6.96 -1.03 3.54
CA VAL A 147 6.86 -1.44 2.14
C VAL A 147 8.20 -1.93 1.64
N ARG A 148 8.17 -2.86 0.71
CA ARG A 148 9.35 -3.40 0.05
C ARG A 148 9.23 -3.16 -1.45
N ALA A 149 10.22 -2.50 -2.04
CA ALA A 149 10.37 -2.37 -3.49
C ALA A 149 10.96 -3.65 -4.08
#